data_AF-A0A0J6SJL1-F1
#
_entry.id   AF-A0A0J6SJL1-F1
#
_cell.length_a   1.000
_cell.length_b   1.000
_cell.length_c   1.000
_cell.angle_alpha   90.00
_cell.angle_beta   90.00
_cell.angle_gamma   90.00
#
_symmetry.space_group_name_H-M   'P 1'
#
loop_
_entity.id
_entity.type
_entity.pdbx_description
1 polymer ?
#
loop_
_entity_poly.entity_id
_entity_poly.type
_entity_poly.pdbx_seq_one_letter_code
_entity_poly.pdbx_strand_id
1 'polypeptide(L)'
;MSETKNPGDKTLHTGPSKTLSMKRPVEQGTVRQSFSHGRSKSVVVETVKRRVGGAPAPAAPKEAAPSQARSAPQGQGRPGGSRQERPAAARSGVVLRTLSDQEQSARMAALVDAKRREEEERRRAVEEAQRRAEREAA
;
A
#
# COMPACT_ATOMS: atom_id res chain seq x y z
N MET A 1 -19.35 51.69 -32.95
CA MET A 1 -18.05 51.45 -33.59
C MET A 1 -17.87 49.95 -33.73
N SER A 2 -18.12 49.46 -34.93
CA SER A 2 -17.98 48.06 -35.35
C SER A 2 -16.51 47.74 -35.58
N GLU A 3 -16.05 46.52 -35.27
CA GLU A 3 -15.04 45.82 -36.08
C GLU A 3 -15.07 44.32 -35.77
N THR A 4 -15.49 43.53 -36.76
CA THR A 4 -15.46 42.05 -36.77
C THR A 4 -14.23 41.60 -37.55
N LYS A 5 -13.35 40.78 -36.96
CA LYS A 5 -12.53 39.84 -37.74
C LYS A 5 -11.92 38.76 -36.84
N ASN A 6 -12.47 37.55 -36.85
CA ASN A 6 -11.66 36.37 -36.60
C ASN A 6 -11.68 35.53 -37.88
N PRO A 7 -10.66 35.66 -38.73
CA PRO A 7 -10.61 35.00 -40.02
C PRO A 7 -10.21 33.54 -39.84
N GLY A 8 -10.81 32.67 -40.64
CA GLY A 8 -10.16 31.42 -41.01
C GLY A 8 -10.62 30.20 -40.23
N ASP A 9 -11.59 29.53 -40.85
CA ASP A 9 -11.50 28.10 -41.10
C ASP A 9 -11.81 27.14 -39.95
N LYS A 10 -13.11 26.98 -39.69
CA LYS A 10 -13.67 25.78 -39.04
C LYS A 10 -13.74 24.64 -40.06
N THR A 11 -12.59 24.13 -40.45
CA THR A 11 -12.49 22.83 -41.10
C THR A 11 -12.19 21.80 -40.02
N LEU A 12 -13.22 21.06 -39.60
CA LEU A 12 -13.05 19.86 -38.78
C LEU A 12 -12.32 18.83 -39.65
N HIS A 13 -10.99 18.84 -39.60
CA HIS A 13 -10.18 17.78 -40.18
C HIS A 13 -10.43 16.50 -39.35
N THR A 14 -11.43 15.72 -39.73
CA THR A 14 -11.59 14.33 -39.27
C THR A 14 -10.57 13.46 -39.99
N GLY A 15 -9.30 13.63 -39.62
CA GLY A 15 -8.29 12.60 -39.86
C GLY A 15 -8.75 11.27 -39.25
N PRO A 16 -8.20 10.12 -39.70
CA PRO A 16 -8.65 8.80 -39.23
C PRO A 16 -8.69 8.81 -37.70
N SER A 17 -9.88 8.59 -37.14
CA SER A 17 -10.12 8.74 -35.71
C SER A 17 -9.13 7.85 -34.97
N LYS A 18 -8.30 8.44 -34.12
CA LYS A 18 -7.54 7.65 -33.14
C LYS A 18 -8.58 6.98 -32.26
N THR A 19 -8.80 5.70 -32.50
CA THR A 19 -9.70 4.86 -31.70
C THR A 19 -9.31 5.04 -30.24
N LEU A 20 -10.29 5.34 -29.38
CA LEU A 20 -10.09 5.40 -27.94
C LEU A 20 -9.70 3.99 -27.46
N SER A 21 -8.40 3.69 -27.40
CA SER A 21 -7.92 2.43 -26.87
C SER A 21 -8.09 2.46 -25.36
N MET A 22 -8.94 1.60 -24.83
CA MET A 22 -9.02 1.35 -23.39
C MET A 22 -7.63 0.95 -22.88
N LYS A 23 -7.15 1.59 -21.82
CA LYS A 23 -5.93 1.16 -21.13
C LYS A 23 -6.14 -0.28 -20.66
N ARG A 24 -5.09 -1.11 -20.81
CA ARG A 24 -5.05 -2.53 -20.43
C ARG A 24 -5.75 -2.72 -19.06
N PRO A 25 -6.69 -3.68 -18.93
CA PRO A 25 -7.40 -3.89 -17.67
C PRO A 25 -6.40 -4.13 -16.55
N VAL A 26 -6.64 -3.51 -15.40
CA VAL A 26 -5.83 -3.72 -14.20
C VAL A 26 -5.92 -5.20 -13.86
N GLU A 27 -4.76 -5.78 -13.57
CA GLU A 27 -4.58 -7.22 -13.37
C GLU A 27 -5.50 -7.71 -12.24
N GLN A 28 -6.53 -8.48 -12.61
CA GLN A 28 -7.52 -9.00 -11.68
C GLN A 28 -6.80 -9.90 -10.67
N GLY A 29 -6.96 -9.60 -9.38
CA GLY A 29 -6.26 -10.29 -8.30
C GLY A 29 -5.21 -9.43 -7.60
N THR A 30 -4.80 -8.29 -8.13
CA THR A 30 -3.84 -7.42 -7.44
C THR A 30 -4.52 -6.22 -6.78
N VAL A 31 -4.45 -6.11 -5.44
CA VAL A 31 -5.00 -4.99 -4.66
C VAL A 31 -3.87 -4.10 -4.15
N ARG A 32 -4.06 -2.78 -4.22
CA ARG A 32 -3.11 -1.82 -3.66
C ARG A 32 -3.38 -1.65 -2.16
N GLN A 33 -2.61 -2.35 -1.33
CA GLN A 33 -2.72 -2.28 0.12
C GLN A 33 -1.80 -1.21 0.70
N SER A 34 -2.31 -0.42 1.63
CA SER A 34 -1.50 0.52 2.41
C SER A 34 -0.92 -0.18 3.62
N PHE A 35 0.40 -0.27 3.71
CA PHE A 35 1.08 -0.75 4.91
C PHE A 35 1.32 0.43 5.87
N SER A 36 1.28 0.14 7.18
CA SER A 36 1.44 1.13 8.27
C SER A 36 2.70 2.02 8.16
N HIS A 37 3.72 1.56 7.42
CA HIS A 37 4.98 2.26 7.20
C HIS A 37 4.98 3.18 5.96
N GLY A 38 3.82 3.61 5.48
CA GLY A 38 3.69 4.61 4.40
C GLY A 38 3.93 4.06 2.99
N ARG A 39 4.20 2.76 2.83
CA ARG A 39 4.30 2.14 1.51
C ARG A 39 2.95 1.57 1.08
N SER A 40 2.49 2.02 -0.08
CA SER A 40 1.43 1.31 -0.81
C SER A 40 2.07 0.32 -1.78
N LYS A 41 1.78 -0.97 -1.64
CA LYS A 41 2.33 -2.02 -2.52
C LYS A 41 1.19 -2.82 -3.14
N SER A 42 1.39 -3.26 -4.39
CA SER A 42 0.53 -4.25 -5.03
C SER A 42 0.68 -5.58 -4.30
N VAL A 43 -0.43 -6.09 -3.77
CA VAL A 43 -0.53 -7.40 -3.13
C VAL A 43 -1.42 -8.27 -3.99
N VAL A 44 -0.91 -9.43 -4.41
CA VAL A 44 -1.67 -10.43 -5.16
C VAL A 44 -2.56 -11.18 -4.18
N VAL A 45 -3.84 -11.28 -4.52
CA VAL A 45 -4.88 -11.99 -3.79
C VAL A 45 -5.16 -13.27 -4.56
N GLU A 46 -4.79 -14.39 -3.96
CA GLU A 46 -5.18 -15.70 -4.44
C GLU A 46 -6.67 -15.90 -4.14
N THR A 47 -7.50 -15.78 -5.17
CA THR A 47 -8.94 -16.01 -5.04
C THR A 47 -9.24 -17.47 -5.35
N VAL A 48 -9.52 -18.25 -4.29
CA VAL A 48 -9.90 -19.65 -4.44
C VAL A 48 -11.31 -19.72 -5.02
N LYS A 49 -11.43 -20.22 -6.26
CA LYS A 49 -12.72 -20.42 -6.92
C LYS A 49 -13.49 -21.54 -6.22
N ARG A 50 -14.44 -21.16 -5.34
CA ARG A 50 -15.35 -22.11 -4.70
C ARG A 50 -16.20 -22.79 -5.79
N ARG A 51 -15.99 -24.09 -6.03
CA ARG A 51 -16.84 -24.89 -6.90
C ARG A 51 -18.19 -25.08 -6.21
N VAL A 52 -19.22 -24.41 -6.70
CA VAL A 52 -20.61 -24.71 -6.33
C VAL A 52 -21.10 -25.72 -7.36
N GLY A 53 -21.28 -26.98 -6.94
CA GLY A 53 -21.68 -28.10 -7.78
C GLY A 53 -20.60 -29.19 -7.84
N GLY A 54 -20.69 -30.17 -6.94
CA GLY A 54 -19.76 -31.29 -6.88
C GLY A 54 -20.13 -32.42 -7.84
N ALA A 55 -19.16 -32.80 -8.68
CA ALA A 55 -18.93 -34.19 -9.07
C ALA A 55 -17.40 -34.42 -9.00
N PRO A 56 -16.90 -35.52 -8.41
CA PRO A 56 -15.47 -35.76 -8.32
C PRO A 56 -14.97 -36.32 -9.65
N ALA A 57 -13.96 -35.68 -10.23
CA ALA A 57 -13.23 -36.19 -11.38
C ALA A 57 -11.73 -35.82 -11.24
N PRO A 58 -10.84 -36.65 -11.82
CA PRO A 58 -9.67 -37.19 -11.14
C PRO A 58 -8.49 -36.22 -11.06
N ALA A 59 -7.58 -36.54 -10.13
CA ALA A 59 -6.31 -35.85 -9.97
C ALA A 59 -5.52 -35.83 -11.30
N ALA A 60 -5.32 -34.62 -11.83
CA ALA A 60 -4.42 -34.35 -12.94
C ALA A 60 -3.02 -34.00 -12.41
N PRO A 61 -1.95 -34.28 -13.17
CA PRO A 61 -0.62 -34.57 -12.64
C PRO A 61 0.12 -33.34 -12.10
N LYS A 62 0.97 -33.60 -11.10
CA LYS A 62 1.97 -32.66 -10.57
C LYS A 62 2.91 -32.23 -11.70
N GLU A 63 2.78 -30.98 -12.12
CA GLU A 63 3.75 -30.36 -13.01
C GLU A 63 4.98 -29.96 -12.18
N ALA A 64 6.12 -30.50 -12.60
CA ALA A 64 7.40 -30.36 -11.92
C ALA A 64 7.85 -28.90 -11.89
N ALA A 65 8.34 -28.47 -10.72
CA ALA A 65 8.92 -27.16 -10.52
C ALA A 65 10.13 -26.93 -11.46
N PRO A 66 10.22 -25.80 -12.17
CA PRO A 66 11.48 -25.39 -12.76
C PRO A 66 12.42 -24.94 -11.63
N SER A 67 13.51 -25.70 -11.46
CA SER A 67 14.68 -25.31 -10.66
C SER A 67 15.25 -24.02 -11.22
N GLN A 68 14.92 -22.89 -10.60
CA GLN A 68 15.60 -21.62 -10.88
C GLN A 68 16.93 -21.63 -10.15
N ALA A 69 18.00 -21.71 -10.93
CA ALA A 69 19.37 -21.52 -10.49
C ALA A 69 19.48 -20.21 -9.70
N ARG A 70 20.12 -20.28 -8.52
CA ARG A 70 20.43 -19.11 -7.71
C ARG A 70 21.45 -18.25 -8.44
N SER A 71 21.00 -17.18 -9.09
CA SER A 71 21.88 -16.06 -9.42
C SER A 71 22.11 -15.25 -8.14
N ALA A 72 23.31 -15.35 -7.58
CA ALA A 72 23.77 -14.47 -6.51
C ALA A 72 23.65 -13.01 -6.96
N PRO A 73 23.12 -12.08 -6.14
CA PRO A 73 23.23 -10.67 -6.45
C PRO A 73 24.70 -10.26 -6.35
N GLN A 74 25.34 -10.03 -7.50
CA GLN A 74 26.54 -9.22 -7.57
C GLN A 74 26.22 -7.87 -6.91
N GLY A 75 27.04 -7.47 -5.95
CA GLY A 75 26.89 -6.22 -5.22
C GLY A 75 26.88 -5.04 -6.19
N GLN A 76 25.68 -4.55 -6.50
CA GLN A 76 25.52 -3.26 -7.15
C GLN A 76 25.81 -2.19 -6.11
N GLY A 77 26.79 -1.35 -6.45
CA GLY A 77 27.29 -0.27 -5.62
C GLY A 77 26.16 0.58 -5.05
N ARG A 78 26.37 1.05 -3.81
CA ARG A 78 25.54 2.05 -3.16
C ARG A 78 25.31 3.19 -4.16
N PRO A 79 24.06 3.58 -4.48
CA PRO A 79 23.85 4.88 -5.10
C PRO A 79 24.35 5.89 -4.08
N GLY A 80 25.39 6.63 -4.46
CA GLY A 80 25.90 7.77 -3.70
C GLY A 80 24.78 8.76 -3.54
N GLY A 81 24.04 8.65 -2.44
CA GLY A 81 23.19 9.71 -1.96
C GLY A 81 24.13 10.86 -1.64
N SER A 82 23.98 11.95 -2.40
CA SER A 82 24.57 13.25 -2.09
C SER A 82 24.41 13.49 -0.60
N ARG A 83 25.53 13.41 0.12
CA ARG A 83 25.58 13.77 1.53
C ARG A 83 25.31 15.26 1.57
N GLN A 84 24.06 15.61 1.83
CA GLN A 84 23.71 16.96 2.23
C GLN A 84 24.48 17.19 3.53
N GLU A 85 25.53 18.00 3.44
CA GLU A 85 26.32 18.44 4.59
C GLU A 85 25.39 19.20 5.52
N ARG A 86 24.77 18.49 6.47
CA ARG A 86 24.36 19.14 7.71
C ARG A 86 25.65 19.50 8.43
N PRO A 87 25.81 20.75 8.90
CA PRO A 87 26.97 21.08 9.73
C PRO A 87 26.98 20.10 10.89
N ALA A 88 28.07 19.35 10.99
CA ALA A 88 28.29 18.45 12.10
C ALA A 88 28.39 19.33 13.35
N ALA A 89 27.26 19.49 14.05
CA ALA A 89 27.26 20.08 15.37
C ALA A 89 28.31 19.31 16.18
N ALA A 90 29.32 20.03 16.63
CA ALA A 90 30.47 19.49 17.34
C ALA A 90 29.98 18.50 18.40
N ARG A 91 30.64 17.34 18.46
CA ARG A 91 30.38 16.30 19.46
C ARG A 91 30.77 16.89 20.82
N SER A 92 29.90 17.67 21.45
CA SER A 92 30.06 18.03 22.85
C SER A 92 29.87 16.75 23.66
N GLY A 93 30.71 16.59 24.69
CA GLY A 93 30.96 15.34 25.38
C GLY A 93 29.72 14.56 25.79
N VAL A 94 29.92 13.26 25.99
CA VAL A 94 28.91 12.30 26.43
C VAL A 94 28.36 12.71 27.80
N VAL A 95 27.38 13.59 27.78
CA VAL A 95 26.35 13.71 28.82
C VAL A 95 25.11 13.15 28.15
N LEU A 96 24.64 11.99 28.62
CA LEU A 96 23.33 11.48 28.20
C LEU A 96 22.34 12.62 28.41
N ARG A 97 21.80 13.17 27.32
CA ARG A 97 20.78 14.21 27.38
C ARG A 97 19.61 13.60 28.12
N THR A 98 19.41 14.01 29.38
CA THR A 98 18.22 13.66 30.15
C THR A 98 17.02 14.16 29.34
N LEU A 99 15.97 13.34 29.24
CA LEU A 99 14.75 13.73 28.53
C LEU A 99 14.28 15.07 29.09
N SER A 100 14.05 16.03 28.21
CA SER A 100 13.42 17.30 28.58
C SER A 100 12.02 17.05 29.15
N ASP A 101 11.50 17.98 29.95
CA ASP A 101 10.16 17.87 30.53
C ASP A 101 9.08 17.70 29.44
N GLN A 102 9.30 18.31 28.27
CA GLN A 102 8.45 18.15 27.10
C GLN A 102 8.48 16.71 26.56
N GLU A 103 9.65 16.08 26.47
CA GLU A 103 9.78 14.70 26.00
C GLU A 103 9.20 13.70 27.02
N GLN A 104 9.36 13.97 28.31
CA GLN A 104 8.78 13.14 29.38
C GLN A 104 7.25 13.22 29.35
N SER A 105 6.67 14.43 29.27
CA SER A 105 5.22 14.62 29.18
C SER A 105 4.62 14.01 27.91
N ALA A 106 5.28 14.18 26.74
CA ALA A 106 4.86 13.54 25.50
C ALA A 106 4.87 12.01 25.61
N ARG A 107 5.89 11.43 26.27
CA ARG A 107 5.97 9.99 26.51
C ARG A 107 4.85 9.50 27.44
N MET A 108 4.53 10.23 28.50
CA MET A 108 3.41 9.88 29.38
C MET A 108 2.07 9.96 28.64
N ALA A 109 1.83 11.02 27.86
CA ALA A 109 0.62 11.18 27.06
C ALA A 109 0.45 10.03 26.06
N ALA A 110 1.53 9.64 25.37
CA ALA A 110 1.52 8.51 24.45
C ALA A 110 1.16 7.17 25.13
N LEU A 111 1.64 6.95 26.36
CA LEU A 111 1.30 5.75 27.13
C LEU A 111 -0.17 5.73 27.56
N VAL A 112 -0.72 6.88 27.94
CA VAL A 112 -2.15 7.01 28.29
C VAL A 112 -3.03 6.77 27.06
N ASP A 113 -2.70 7.39 25.93
CA ASP A 113 -3.42 7.20 24.67
C ASP A 113 -3.37 5.74 24.18
N ALA A 114 -2.23 5.06 24.35
CA ALA A 114 -2.09 3.65 24.01
C ALA A 114 -3.04 2.77 24.85
N LYS A 115 -3.11 3.00 26.16
CA LYS A 115 -4.04 2.28 27.05
C LYS A 115 -5.50 2.55 26.68
N ARG A 116 -5.86 3.80 26.39
CA ARG A 116 -7.22 4.15 25.96
C ARG A 116 -7.61 3.41 24.69
N ARG A 117 -6.72 3.37 23.69
CA ARG A 117 -6.97 2.64 22.43
C ARG A 117 -7.13 1.15 22.68
N GLU A 118 -6.30 0.55 23.53
CA GLU A 118 -6.41 -0.87 23.86
C GLU A 118 -7.76 -1.19 24.52
N GLU A 119 -8.24 -0.34 25.44
CA GLU A 119 -9.55 -0.51 26.07
C GLU A 119 -10.70 -0.37 25.06
N GLU A 120 -10.64 0.61 24.17
CA GLU A 120 -11.63 0.78 23.10
C GLU A 120 -11.64 -0.41 22.13
N GLU A 121 -10.46 -0.92 21.76
CA GLU A 121 -10.33 -2.11 20.90
C GLU A 121 -10.87 -3.36 21.59
N ARG A 122 -10.59 -3.55 22.89
CA ARG A 122 -11.16 -4.66 23.67
C ARG A 122 -12.69 -4.57 23.71
N ARG A 123 -13.27 -3.39 23.94
CA ARG A 123 -14.74 -3.21 23.92
C ARG A 123 -15.32 -3.54 22.55
N ARG A 124 -14.72 -3.04 21.48
CA ARG A 124 -15.16 -3.34 20.10
C ARG A 124 -15.05 -4.83 19.77
N ALA A 125 -13.99 -5.50 20.22
CA ALA A 125 -13.81 -6.92 20.01
C ALA A 125 -14.89 -7.75 20.72
N VAL A 126 -15.28 -7.36 21.94
CA VAL A 126 -16.39 -8.02 22.67
C VAL A 126 -17.71 -7.80 21.95
N GLU A 127 -18.02 -6.58 21.52
CA GLU A 127 -19.25 -6.27 20.76
C GLU A 127 -19.29 -7.01 19.42
N GLU A 128 -18.16 -7.14 18.72
CA GLU A 128 -18.09 -7.89 17.47
C GLU A 128 -18.26 -9.40 17.72
N ALA A 129 -17.67 -9.93 18.79
CA ALA A 129 -17.84 -11.34 19.17
C ALA A 129 -19.30 -11.65 19.53
N GLN A 130 -19.96 -10.75 20.27
CA GLN A 130 -21.40 -10.87 20.56
C GLN A 130 -22.23 -10.84 19.27
N ARG A 131 -21.97 -9.89 18.37
CA ARG A 131 -22.67 -9.79 17.08
C ARG A 131 -22.44 -11.02 16.19
N ARG A 132 -21.25 -11.62 16.23
CA ARG A 132 -20.98 -12.87 15.51
C ARG A 132 -21.75 -14.03 16.13
N ALA A 133 -21.77 -14.16 17.45
CA ALA A 133 -22.54 -15.20 18.14
C ALA A 133 -24.05 -15.09 17.85
N GLU A 134 -24.60 -13.86 17.83
CA GLU A 134 -26.00 -13.62 17.45
C GLU A 134 -26.30 -14.04 16.00
N ARG A 135 -25.37 -13.80 15.06
CA ARG A 135 -25.50 -14.22 13.67
C ARG A 135 -25.34 -15.73 13.45
N GLU A 136 -24.58 -16.40 14.32
CA GLU A 136 -24.39 -17.85 14.26
C GLU A 136 -25.56 -18.59 14.94
N ALA A 137 -26.21 -17.96 15.93
CA ALA A 137 -27.39 -18.50 16.60
C ALA A 137 -28.71 -18.28 15.84
N ALA A 138 -28.73 -17.36 14.85
CA ALA A 138 -29.88 -17.06 13.98
C ALA A 138 -29.82 -17.86 12.67
#